data_AF-A0A2V7L1Y0-F1
#
_entry.id   AF-A0A2V7L1Y0-F1
#
_cell.length_a   1.000
_cell.length_b   1.000
_cell.length_c   1.000
_cell.angle_alpha   90.00
_cell.angle_beta   90.00
_cell.angle_gamma   90.00
#
_symmetry.space_group_name_H-M   'P 1'
#
loop_
_entity.id
_entity.type
_entity.pdbx_description
1 polymer ?
#
loop_
_entity_poly.entity_id
_entity_poly.type
_entity_poly.pdbx_seq_one_letter_code
_entity_poly.pdbx_strand_id
1 'polypeptide(L)'
;MATGDSGRDPGPVFPLAAPPGPGQGAGWAKLAAAVEAQVPPAEIETIYLFRPIKREGKEWGTAVVTRKAPDGRLRVYTAKYMLIVRGKERGQSKIEVEEVALSPAAVLAQVMQATVDRGGDSEPPVELSPAVWYEGR
;
A
#
# COMPACT_ATOMS: atom_id res chain seq x y z
N MET A 1 15.87 33.67 54.04
CA MET A 1 14.81 33.63 53.01
C MET A 1 15.50 33.31 51.69
N ALA A 2 15.28 32.12 51.13
CA ALA A 2 15.84 31.72 49.84
C ALA A 2 14.68 31.19 48.99
N THR A 3 14.29 31.94 47.97
CA THR A 3 13.28 31.56 46.97
C THR A 3 13.93 30.64 45.96
N GLY A 4 13.48 29.39 45.92
CA GLY A 4 13.85 28.41 44.89
C GLY A 4 13.25 28.81 43.55
N ASP A 5 14.11 28.95 42.55
CA ASP A 5 13.74 29.05 41.15
C ASP A 5 13.56 27.61 40.62
N SER A 6 12.32 27.15 40.55
CA SER A 6 11.99 25.84 39.98
C SER A 6 12.01 25.95 38.46
N GLY A 7 13.15 25.57 37.87
CA GLY A 7 13.31 25.35 36.44
C GLY A 7 12.21 24.42 35.91
N ARG A 8 11.46 24.93 34.95
CA ARG A 8 10.40 24.21 34.25
C ARG A 8 11.06 23.26 33.24
N ASP A 9 11.14 21.99 33.59
CA ASP A 9 11.66 20.93 32.71
C ASP A 9 10.69 20.73 31.53
N PRO A 10 11.09 20.96 30.27
CA PRO A 10 10.26 20.62 29.12
C PRO A 10 10.26 19.10 28.98
N GLY A 11 9.17 18.47 29.37
CA GLY A 11 8.98 17.01 29.27
C GLY A 11 9.27 16.46 27.86
N PRO A 12 9.51 15.14 27.74
CA PRO A 12 9.99 14.53 26.52
C PRO A 12 9.05 14.81 25.34
N VAL A 13 9.58 15.49 24.34
CA VAL A 13 8.92 15.71 23.06
C VAL A 13 9.03 14.39 22.29
N PHE A 14 8.00 13.54 22.37
CA PHE A 14 7.93 12.36 21.53
C PHE A 14 7.86 12.82 20.07
N PRO A 15 8.84 12.49 19.21
CA PRO A 15 8.74 12.84 17.81
C PRO A 15 7.48 12.19 17.24
N LEU A 16 6.60 13.01 16.66
CA LEU A 16 5.49 12.50 15.86
C LEU A 16 6.11 11.58 14.80
N ALA A 17 5.78 10.30 14.84
CA ALA A 17 6.27 9.33 13.88
C ALA A 17 6.02 9.86 12.46
N ALA A 18 7.02 9.77 11.60
CA ALA A 18 6.88 10.16 10.20
C ALA A 18 5.65 9.46 9.59
N PRO A 19 4.89 10.14 8.72
CA PRO A 19 3.76 9.50 8.06
C PRO A 19 4.25 8.25 7.31
N PRO A 20 3.47 7.15 7.34
CA PRO A 20 3.86 5.91 6.68
C PRO A 20 4.06 6.14 5.18
N GLY A 21 5.11 5.55 4.63
CA GLY A 21 5.40 5.59 3.21
C GLY A 21 4.36 4.85 2.35
N PRO A 22 4.42 4.97 1.02
CA PRO A 22 3.55 4.21 0.11
C PRO A 22 3.60 2.70 0.42
N GLY A 23 2.44 2.05 0.47
CA GLY A 23 2.36 0.63 0.79
C GLY A 23 2.60 0.26 2.25
N GLN A 24 2.73 1.23 3.16
CA GLN A 24 2.89 1.00 4.59
C GLN A 24 1.58 1.26 5.36
N GLY A 25 1.36 0.48 6.43
CA GLY A 25 0.18 0.58 7.30
C GLY A 25 -0.61 -0.72 7.40
N ALA A 26 -1.54 -0.80 8.35
CA ALA A 26 -2.23 -2.05 8.68
C ALA A 26 -3.04 -2.66 7.53
N GLY A 27 -3.67 -1.82 6.69
CA GLY A 27 -4.41 -2.27 5.51
C GLY A 27 -3.49 -2.88 4.46
N TRP A 28 -2.39 -2.19 4.15
CA TRP A 28 -1.37 -2.67 3.22
C TRP A 28 -0.64 -3.92 3.72
N ALA A 29 -0.32 -4.01 5.01
CA ALA A 29 0.30 -5.19 5.59
C ALA A 29 -0.58 -6.44 5.43
N LYS A 30 -1.88 -6.28 5.70
CA LYS A 30 -2.88 -7.34 5.47
C LYS A 30 -2.98 -7.71 3.99
N LEU A 31 -3.02 -6.71 3.09
CA LEU A 31 -3.10 -6.95 1.65
C LEU A 31 -1.88 -7.75 1.16
N ALA A 32 -0.68 -7.33 1.52
CA ALA A 32 0.52 -7.98 1.00
C ALA A 32 0.78 -9.36 1.61
N ALA A 33 0.28 -9.66 2.81
CA ALA A 33 0.22 -11.04 3.32
C ALA A 33 -0.71 -11.92 2.46
N ALA A 34 -1.86 -11.38 2.03
CA ALA A 34 -2.76 -12.10 1.13
C ALA A 34 -2.18 -12.25 -0.30
N VAL A 35 -1.42 -11.26 -0.77
CA VAL A 35 -0.68 -11.35 -2.04
C VAL A 35 0.40 -12.43 -1.94
N GLU A 36 1.21 -12.43 -0.89
CA GLU A 36 2.30 -13.41 -0.70
C GLU A 36 1.78 -14.85 -0.69
N ALA A 37 0.59 -15.08 -0.12
CA ALA A 37 -0.05 -16.40 -0.11
C ALA A 37 -0.42 -16.91 -1.53
N GLN A 38 -0.53 -16.04 -2.54
CA GLN A 38 -0.88 -16.40 -3.92
C GLN A 38 0.27 -16.20 -4.91
N VAL A 39 1.09 -15.18 -4.68
CA VAL A 39 2.20 -14.75 -5.52
C VAL A 39 3.42 -14.57 -4.61
N PRO A 40 4.32 -15.56 -4.55
CA PRO A 40 5.51 -15.47 -3.71
C PRO A 40 6.33 -14.22 -4.07
N PRO A 41 6.89 -13.48 -3.08
CA PRO A 41 7.60 -12.23 -3.34
C PRO A 41 8.75 -12.35 -4.36
N ALA A 42 9.41 -13.51 -4.40
CA ALA A 42 10.49 -13.80 -5.35
C ALA A 42 10.03 -13.91 -6.81
N GLU A 43 8.73 -14.08 -7.05
CA GLU A 43 8.14 -14.21 -8.38
C GLU A 43 7.44 -12.93 -8.85
N ILE A 44 7.29 -11.95 -7.94
CA ILE A 44 6.74 -10.64 -8.26
C ILE A 44 7.76 -9.87 -9.10
N GLU A 45 7.30 -9.36 -10.24
CA GLU A 45 8.10 -8.50 -11.10
C GLU A 45 7.97 -7.03 -10.68
N THR A 46 6.74 -6.57 -10.48
CA THR A 46 6.43 -5.16 -10.20
C THR A 46 5.16 -5.03 -9.38
N ILE A 47 5.13 -4.04 -8.51
CA ILE A 47 3.93 -3.65 -7.75
C ILE A 47 3.60 -2.21 -8.09
N TYR A 48 2.37 -1.94 -8.49
CA TYR A 48 1.83 -0.59 -8.67
C TYR A 48 0.82 -0.31 -7.57
N LEU A 49 1.10 0.68 -6.72
CA LEU A 49 0.22 1.07 -5.62
C LEU A 49 -0.58 2.32 -5.98
N PHE A 50 -1.89 2.19 -5.91
CA PHE A 50 -2.79 3.33 -5.99
C PHE A 50 -2.96 3.96 -4.62
N ARG A 51 -3.10 5.29 -4.60
CA ARG A 51 -3.32 6.05 -3.37
C ARG A 51 -4.56 5.51 -2.64
N PRO A 52 -4.49 5.22 -1.34
CA PRO A 52 -5.66 4.81 -0.59
C PRO A 52 -6.71 5.91 -0.53
N ILE A 53 -7.96 5.54 -0.75
CA ILE A 53 -9.12 6.42 -0.57
C ILE A 53 -9.59 6.27 0.88
N LYS A 54 -9.86 7.40 1.55
CA LYS A 54 -10.40 7.43 2.91
C LYS A 54 -11.73 8.14 2.93
N ARG A 55 -12.78 7.44 3.36
CA ARG A 55 -14.14 7.97 3.40
C ARG A 55 -14.96 7.24 4.46
N GLU A 56 -15.80 7.98 5.18
CA GLU A 56 -16.79 7.40 6.12
C GLU A 56 -16.19 6.41 7.14
N GLY A 57 -15.00 6.73 7.67
CA GLY A 57 -14.34 5.89 8.67
C GLY A 57 -13.73 4.59 8.13
N LYS A 58 -13.61 4.46 6.82
CA LYS A 58 -13.00 3.33 6.11
C LYS A 58 -11.85 3.81 5.22
N GLU A 59 -10.91 2.91 4.99
CA GLU A 59 -9.77 3.07 4.07
C GLU A 59 -9.84 1.97 3.03
N TRP A 60 -9.66 2.31 1.76
CA TRP A 60 -9.56 1.38 0.64
C TRP A 60 -8.22 1.57 -0.05
N GLY A 61 -7.50 0.49 -0.30
CA GLY A 61 -6.27 0.52 -1.10
C GLY A 61 -6.32 -0.51 -2.21
N THR A 62 -5.67 -0.18 -3.33
CA THR A 62 -5.57 -1.03 -4.51
C THR A 62 -4.13 -1.14 -4.94
N ALA A 63 -3.68 -2.36 -5.20
CA ALA A 63 -2.40 -2.68 -5.81
C ALA A 63 -2.62 -3.50 -7.08
N VAL A 64 -1.81 -3.24 -8.09
CA VAL A 64 -1.64 -4.15 -9.22
C VAL A 64 -0.29 -4.83 -9.07
N VAL A 65 -0.29 -6.16 -9.04
CA VAL A 65 0.91 -6.98 -8.84
C VAL A 65 1.14 -7.80 -10.10
N THR A 66 2.38 -7.83 -10.57
CA THR A 66 2.75 -8.60 -11.76
C THR A 66 3.64 -9.76 -11.37
N ARG A 67 3.46 -10.89 -12.04
CA ARG A 67 4.28 -12.10 -11.89
C ARG A 67 4.80 -12.53 -13.25
N LYS A 68 6.08 -12.87 -13.35
CA LYS A 68 6.65 -13.42 -14.59
C LYS A 68 6.00 -14.76 -14.92
N ALA A 69 5.52 -14.91 -16.15
CA ALA A 69 5.13 -16.20 -16.70
C ALA A 69 6.29 -16.84 -17.49
N PRO A 70 6.34 -18.18 -17.63
CA PRO A 70 7.42 -18.87 -18.34
C PRO A 70 7.57 -18.46 -19.82
N ASP A 71 6.53 -17.92 -20.42
CA ASP A 71 6.47 -17.49 -21.82
C ASP A 71 6.87 -16.01 -22.03
N GLY A 72 7.40 -15.35 -20.99
CA GLY A 72 7.82 -13.96 -21.04
C GLY A 72 6.69 -12.94 -20.91
N ARG A 73 5.43 -13.36 -20.73
CA ARG A 73 4.31 -12.47 -20.39
C ARG A 73 4.23 -12.24 -18.88
N LEU A 74 3.42 -11.27 -18.48
CA LEU A 74 3.10 -10.97 -17.09
C LEU A 74 1.70 -11.47 -16.78
N ARG A 75 1.57 -12.29 -15.73
CA ARG A 75 0.29 -12.46 -15.04
C ARG A 75 0.04 -11.23 -14.20
N VAL A 76 -1.16 -10.67 -14.30
CA VAL A 76 -1.53 -9.42 -13.64
C VAL A 76 -2.59 -9.74 -12.60
N TYR A 77 -2.32 -9.35 -11.37
CA TYR A 77 -3.21 -9.50 -10.24
C TYR A 77 -3.70 -8.13 -9.81
N THR A 78 -5.00 -7.99 -9.58
CA THR A 78 -5.56 -6.85 -8.85
C THR A 78 -5.77 -7.28 -7.41
N ALA A 79 -5.14 -6.56 -6.49
CA ALA A 79 -5.23 -6.80 -5.05
C ALA A 79 -5.86 -5.56 -4.40
N LYS A 80 -6.95 -5.74 -3.66
CA LYS A 80 -7.66 -4.64 -2.99
C LYS A 80 -7.99 -4.98 -1.55
N TYR A 81 -7.99 -3.97 -0.69
CA TYR A 81 -8.51 -4.08 0.67
C TYR A 81 -9.53 -2.99 0.98
N MET A 82 -10.38 -3.27 1.95
CA MET A 82 -11.13 -2.29 2.72
C MET A 82 -10.83 -2.53 4.20
N LEU A 83 -10.47 -1.49 4.94
CA LEU A 83 -10.19 -1.52 6.37
C LEU A 83 -11.08 -0.51 7.09
N ILE A 84 -11.81 -0.95 8.11
CA ILE A 84 -12.54 -0.04 9.00
C ILE A 84 -11.54 0.60 9.96
N VAL A 85 -11.37 1.92 9.89
CA VAL A 85 -10.36 2.66 10.66
C VAL A 85 -10.94 3.43 11.86
N ARG A 86 -12.27 3.61 11.92
CA ARG A 86 -12.99 4.30 13.01
C ARG A 86 -14.28 3.56 13.38
N GLY A 87 -14.77 3.79 14.61
CA GLY A 87 -16.03 3.22 15.10
C GLY A 87 -15.87 1.85 15.78
N LYS A 88 -17.01 1.23 16.15
CA LYS A 88 -17.04 -0.03 16.91
C LYS A 88 -16.42 -1.22 16.16
N GLU A 89 -16.46 -1.18 14.84
CA GLU A 89 -15.94 -2.24 13.96
C GLU A 89 -14.49 -2.00 13.52
N ARG A 90 -13.79 -1.03 14.13
CA ARG A 90 -12.41 -0.69 13.80
C ARG A 90 -11.53 -1.95 13.81
N GLY A 91 -10.73 -2.11 12.77
CA GLY A 91 -9.81 -3.23 12.58
C GLY A 91 -10.36 -4.36 11.71
N GLN A 92 -11.69 -4.43 11.50
CA GLN A 92 -12.27 -5.35 10.51
C GLN A 92 -11.81 -4.98 9.10
N SER A 93 -11.59 -6.00 8.28
CA SER A 93 -11.08 -5.82 6.92
C SER A 93 -11.65 -6.83 5.94
N LYS A 94 -11.82 -6.40 4.69
CA LYS A 94 -12.04 -7.28 3.54
C LYS A 94 -10.82 -7.19 2.64
N ILE A 95 -10.36 -8.32 2.11
CA ILE A 95 -9.20 -8.42 1.22
C ILE A 95 -9.61 -9.29 0.03
N GLU A 96 -9.14 -8.92 -1.15
CA GLU A 96 -9.39 -9.66 -2.38
C GLU A 96 -8.16 -9.55 -3.27
N VAL A 97 -7.73 -10.68 -3.84
CA VAL A 97 -6.62 -10.78 -4.78
C VAL A 97 -7.11 -11.68 -5.91
N GLU A 98 -7.08 -11.16 -7.13
CA GLU A 98 -7.62 -11.82 -8.32
C GLU A 98 -6.63 -11.70 -9.48
N GLU A 99 -6.34 -12.82 -10.16
CA GLU A 99 -5.65 -12.79 -11.45
C GLU A 99 -6.63 -12.30 -12.52
N VAL A 100 -6.35 -11.13 -13.10
CA VAL A 100 -7.28 -10.46 -14.03
C VAL A 100 -6.82 -10.52 -15.49
N ALA A 101 -5.53 -10.77 -15.74
CA ALA A 101 -5.00 -10.77 -17.10
C ALA A 101 -3.66 -11.52 -17.24
N LEU A 102 -3.36 -11.87 -18.49
CA LEU A 102 -2.05 -12.28 -18.97
C LEU A 102 -1.64 -11.34 -20.12
N SER A 103 -0.59 -10.54 -19.92
CA SER A 103 -0.28 -9.42 -20.80
C SER A 103 1.23 -9.29 -21.06
N PRO A 104 1.66 -8.84 -22.25
CA PRO A 104 3.02 -8.34 -22.44
C PRO A 104 3.31 -7.15 -21.51
N ALA A 105 4.56 -7.02 -21.07
CA ALA A 105 5.00 -5.92 -20.19
C ALA A 105 4.76 -4.53 -20.82
N ALA A 106 5.01 -4.39 -22.12
CA ALA A 106 4.80 -3.13 -22.84
C ALA A 106 3.34 -2.66 -22.85
N VAL A 107 2.38 -3.60 -22.85
CA VAL A 107 0.94 -3.28 -22.78
C VAL A 107 0.57 -2.83 -21.38
N LEU A 108 1.10 -3.49 -20.34
CA LEU A 108 0.86 -3.09 -18.96
C LEU A 108 1.36 -1.67 -18.68
N ALA A 109 2.58 -1.35 -19.12
CA ALA A 109 3.14 -0.01 -18.98
C ALA A 109 2.24 1.07 -19.60
N GLN A 110 1.69 0.81 -20.79
CA GLN A 110 0.74 1.71 -21.45
C GLN A 110 -0.56 1.86 -20.67
N VAL A 111 -1.10 0.78 -20.10
CA VAL A 111 -2.30 0.82 -19.27
C VAL A 111 -2.07 1.63 -17.99
N MET A 112 -0.93 1.44 -17.32
CA MET A 112 -0.58 2.21 -16.13
C MET A 112 -0.47 3.69 -16.47
N GLN A 113 0.18 4.04 -17.58
CA GLN A 113 0.28 5.42 -18.06
C GLN A 113 -1.10 6.02 -18.37
N ALA A 114 -1.97 5.29 -19.09
CA ALA A 114 -3.31 5.77 -19.42
C ALA A 114 -4.23 5.91 -18.19
N THR A 115 -3.95 5.20 -17.11
CA THR A 115 -4.69 5.32 -15.85
C THR A 115 -4.41 6.68 -15.18
N VAL A 116 -3.17 7.17 -15.30
CA VAL A 116 -2.79 8.53 -14.88
C VAL A 116 -3.61 9.59 -15.62
N ASP A 117 -3.85 9.37 -16.91
CA ASP A 117 -4.46 10.38 -17.79
C ASP A 117 -5.99 10.52 -17.63
N ARG A 118 -6.67 9.55 -16.99
CA ARG A 118 -8.15 9.43 -17.01
C ARG A 118 -8.85 9.50 -15.64
N GLY A 119 -8.13 9.42 -14.52
CA GLY A 119 -8.71 8.99 -13.24
C GLY A 119 -9.39 10.06 -12.37
N GLY A 120 -9.15 11.36 -12.58
CA GLY A 120 -9.56 12.40 -11.60
C GLY A 120 -8.81 12.35 -10.26
N ASP A 121 -8.18 11.21 -9.94
CA ASP A 121 -7.04 11.09 -9.02
C ASP A 121 -5.78 11.53 -9.78
N SER A 122 -5.14 12.61 -9.34
CA SER A 122 -4.11 13.30 -10.13
C SER A 122 -2.71 12.68 -10.00
N GLU A 123 -2.56 11.63 -9.22
CA GLU A 123 -1.25 11.04 -8.90
C GLU A 123 -1.11 9.67 -9.58
N PRO A 124 -0.02 9.45 -10.33
CA PRO A 124 0.27 8.15 -10.92
C PRO A 124 0.44 7.09 -9.81
N PRO A 125 0.12 5.81 -10.08
CA PRO A 125 0.40 4.74 -9.13
C PRO A 125 1.91 4.68 -8.85
N VAL A 126 2.25 4.48 -7.58
CA VAL A 126 3.64 4.35 -7.16
C VAL A 126 4.13 2.96 -7.53
N GLU A 127 5.18 2.90 -8.35
CA GLU A 127 5.87 1.66 -8.66
C GLU A 127 6.81 1.29 -7.49
N LEU A 128 6.65 0.09 -6.95
CA LEU A 128 7.48 -0.48 -5.90
C LEU A 128 8.06 -1.82 -6.31
N SER A 129 9.27 -2.09 -5.82
CA SER A 129 9.84 -3.43 -5.83
C SER A 129 9.28 -4.26 -4.66
N PRO A 130 9.32 -5.59 -4.75
CA PRO A 130 8.95 -6.46 -3.63
C PRO A 130 9.78 -6.16 -2.38
N ALA A 131 11.07 -5.90 -2.55
CA ALA A 131 11.95 -5.55 -1.44
C ALA A 131 11.40 -4.38 -0.63
N VAL A 132 10.98 -3.28 -1.27
CA VAL A 132 10.45 -2.11 -0.58
C VAL A 132 9.10 -2.36 0.07
N TRP A 133 8.20 -3.12 -0.59
CA TRP A 133 6.86 -3.35 -0.04
C TRP A 133 6.86 -4.31 1.15
N TYR A 134 7.80 -5.25 1.18
CA TYR A 134 7.95 -6.25 2.24
C TYR A 134 9.03 -5.86 3.29
N GLU A 135 9.79 -4.79 3.09
CA GLU A 135 10.75 -4.28 4.08
C GLU A 135 10.04 -3.74 5.34
N GLY A 136 10.58 -4.08 6.51
CA GLY A 136 10.08 -3.60 7.81
C GLY A 136 8.81 -4.31 8.32
N ARG A 137 8.50 -5.51 7.81
CA ARG A 137 7.45 -6.40 8.34
C ARG A 137 7.99 -7.54 9.19
#